data_AF-A0A1C3L555-F1
#
_entry.id   AF-A0A1C3L555-F1
#
_cell.length_a   1.000
_cell.length_b   1.000
_cell.length_c   1.000
_cell.angle_alpha   90.00
_cell.angle_beta   90.00
_cell.angle_gamma   90.00
#
_symmetry.space_group_name_H-M   'P 1'
#
loop_
_entity.id
_entity.type
_entity.pdbx_description
1 polymer ?
#
loop_
_entity_poly.entity_id
_entity_poly.type
_entity_poly.pdbx_seq_one_letter_code
_entity_poly.pdbx_strand_id
1 'polypeptide(L)'
;MFKFRELKKGWSELGRTAKVVYGCFFLNIVLLMGITTRRQLANKKAVDFYTNKILDSNNENKDWGCFNSAKQYRYECAYLSEEEVEHLGICQKLHLELENCRKDLYKYIKEDTPAMKNIPSIVNKPAWVRDPVWFQNIQGKRGE
;
A
#
# COMPACT_ATOMS: atom_id res chain seq x y z
N MET A 1 31.70 8.99 -17.95
CA MET A 1 32.46 8.38 -19.07
C MET A 1 33.28 7.23 -18.49
N PHE A 2 32.87 5.97 -18.71
CA PHE A 2 33.51 4.81 -18.08
C PHE A 2 34.96 4.65 -18.60
N LYS A 3 35.92 4.60 -17.67
CA LYS A 3 37.36 4.52 -17.98
C LYS A 3 37.79 3.10 -18.36
N PHE A 4 37.16 2.52 -19.39
CA PHE A 4 37.51 1.19 -19.91
C PHE A 4 38.99 1.06 -20.31
N ARG A 5 39.61 2.18 -20.70
CA ARG A 5 41.00 2.25 -21.13
C ARG A 5 41.99 2.04 -19.97
N GLU A 6 41.68 2.57 -18.78
CA GLU A 6 42.51 2.38 -17.57
C GLU A 6 42.37 0.97 -17.02
N LEU A 7 41.15 0.40 -17.02
CA LEU A 7 40.89 -0.98 -16.61
C LEU A 7 41.62 -1.99 -17.50
N LYS A 8 41.64 -1.76 -18.81
CA LYS A 8 42.33 -2.64 -19.77
C LYS A 8 43.85 -2.62 -19.55
N LYS A 9 44.42 -1.46 -19.22
CA LYS A 9 45.84 -1.30 -18.92
C LYS A 9 46.22 -1.99 -17.61
N GLY A 10 45.44 -1.80 -16.55
CA GLY A 10 45.62 -2.51 -15.28
C GLY A 10 45.50 -4.03 -15.45
N TRP A 11 44.55 -4.51 -16.25
CA TRP A 11 44.41 -5.94 -16.52
C TRP A 11 45.59 -6.54 -17.29
N SER A 12 46.17 -5.80 -18.25
CA SER A 12 47.36 -6.28 -18.98
C SER A 12 48.59 -6.40 -18.07
N GLU A 13 48.75 -5.48 -17.12
CA GLU A 13 49.90 -5.41 -16.19
C GLU A 13 49.82 -6.43 -15.02
N LEU A 14 48.66 -7.05 -14.79
CA LEU A 14 48.51 -8.08 -13.75
C LEU A 14 49.25 -9.39 -14.08
N GLY A 15 49.88 -9.97 -13.06
CA GLY A 15 50.48 -11.31 -13.12
C GLY A 15 49.45 -12.44 -13.35
N ARG A 16 49.91 -13.61 -13.84
CA ARG A 16 49.05 -14.77 -14.16
C ARG A 16 48.20 -15.23 -12.97
N THR A 17 48.76 -15.28 -11.78
CA THR A 17 48.06 -15.73 -10.55
C THR A 17 46.96 -14.75 -10.15
N ALA A 18 47.25 -13.44 -10.19
CA ALA A 18 46.28 -12.40 -9.89
C ALA A 18 45.09 -12.43 -10.87
N LYS A 19 45.33 -12.64 -12.17
CA LYS A 19 44.26 -12.77 -13.18
C LYS A 19 43.28 -13.90 -12.86
N VAL A 20 43.78 -15.04 -12.36
CA VAL A 20 42.94 -16.17 -11.96
C VAL A 20 42.10 -15.82 -10.73
N VAL A 21 42.72 -15.25 -9.68
CA VAL A 21 42.02 -14.90 -8.43
C VAL A 21 40.94 -13.85 -8.67
N TYR A 22 41.25 -12.77 -9.37
CA TYR A 22 40.27 -11.72 -9.71
C TYR A 22 39.21 -12.22 -10.69
N GLY A 23 39.57 -13.12 -11.61
CA GLY A 23 38.62 -13.79 -12.49
C GLY A 23 37.60 -14.62 -11.71
N CYS A 24 38.05 -15.46 -10.78
CA CYS A 24 37.17 -16.27 -9.92
C CYS A 24 36.27 -15.40 -9.03
N PHE A 25 36.82 -14.31 -8.47
CA PHE A 25 36.03 -13.37 -7.66
C PHE A 25 34.93 -12.68 -8.47
N PHE A 26 35.26 -12.18 -9.67
CA PHE A 26 34.29 -11.57 -10.56
C PHE A 26 33.19 -12.56 -10.98
N LEU A 27 33.56 -13.81 -11.30
CA LEU A 27 32.61 -14.85 -11.68
C LEU A 27 31.62 -15.17 -10.55
N ASN A 28 32.09 -15.22 -9.30
CA ASN A 28 31.23 -15.39 -8.13
C ASN A 28 30.26 -14.22 -7.93
N ILE A 29 30.72 -12.97 -8.09
CA ILE A 29 29.86 -11.78 -7.99
C ILE A 29 28.77 -11.81 -9.07
N VAL A 30 29.13 -12.12 -10.31
CA VAL A 30 28.17 -12.21 -11.43
C VAL A 30 27.16 -13.31 -11.19
N LEU A 31 27.59 -14.48 -10.69
CA LEU A 31 26.69 -15.57 -10.31
C LEU A 31 25.69 -15.15 -9.23
N LEU A 32 26.17 -14.52 -8.16
CA LEU A 32 25.33 -14.03 -7.07
C LEU A 32 24.33 -12.97 -7.56
N MET A 33 24.77 -12.00 -8.36
CA MET A 33 23.86 -11.02 -8.98
C MET A 33 22.83 -11.69 -9.89
N GLY A 34 23.22 -12.70 -10.67
CA GLY A 34 22.31 -13.44 -11.54
C GLY A 34 21.22 -14.16 -10.75
N ILE A 35 21.56 -14.78 -9.62
CA ILE A 35 20.60 -15.48 -8.75
C ILE A 35 19.67 -14.48 -8.06
N THR A 36 20.20 -13.38 -7.50
CA THR A 36 19.38 -12.39 -6.79
C THR A 36 18.42 -11.67 -7.72
N THR A 37 18.88 -11.28 -8.91
CA THR A 37 18.02 -10.64 -9.93
C THR A 37 16.92 -11.58 -10.41
N ARG A 38 17.23 -12.86 -10.67
CA ARG A 38 16.20 -13.88 -11.00
C ARG A 38 15.18 -14.04 -9.88
N ARG A 39 15.62 -14.09 -8.62
CA ARG A 39 14.74 -14.19 -7.46
C ARG A 39 13.85 -12.96 -7.30
N GLN A 40 14.41 -11.76 -7.49
CA GLN A 40 13.63 -10.52 -7.48
C GLN A 40 12.60 -10.47 -8.60
N LEU A 41 12.97 -10.89 -9.82
CA LEU A 41 12.03 -11.00 -10.94
C LEU A 41 10.91 -12.01 -10.68
N ALA A 42 11.23 -13.17 -10.10
CA ALA A 42 10.23 -14.17 -9.74
C ALA A 42 9.26 -13.64 -8.67
N ASN A 43 9.78 -12.96 -7.64
CA ASN A 43 8.96 -12.32 -6.60
C ASN A 43 8.07 -11.21 -7.18
N LYS A 44 8.61 -10.35 -8.06
CA LYS A 44 7.82 -9.32 -8.75
C LYS A 44 6.69 -9.96 -9.56
N LYS A 45 6.98 -11.00 -10.35
CA LYS A 45 5.96 -11.74 -11.11
C LYS A 45 4.89 -12.37 -10.21
N ALA A 46 5.27 -12.90 -9.06
CA ALA A 46 4.31 -13.47 -8.11
C ALA A 46 3.39 -12.37 -7.55
N VAL A 47 3.96 -11.25 -7.11
CA VAL A 47 3.18 -10.09 -6.64
C VAL A 47 2.25 -9.59 -7.73
N ASP A 48 2.77 -9.35 -8.94
CA ASP A 48 1.98 -8.92 -10.10
C ASP A 48 0.86 -9.93 -10.45
N PHE A 49 1.11 -11.23 -10.32
CA PHE A 49 0.08 -12.24 -10.53
C PHE A 49 -1.05 -12.13 -9.49
N TYR A 50 -0.72 -11.94 -8.21
CA TYR A 50 -1.74 -11.80 -7.16
C TYR A 50 -2.50 -10.48 -7.28
N THR A 51 -1.83 -9.36 -7.56
CA THR A 51 -2.48 -8.05 -7.75
C THR A 51 -3.38 -8.06 -8.98
N ASN A 52 -2.90 -8.55 -10.12
CA ASN A 52 -3.71 -8.65 -11.33
C ASN A 52 -4.87 -9.64 -11.16
N LYS A 53 -4.67 -10.77 -10.46
CA LYS A 53 -5.75 -11.71 -10.18
C LYS A 53 -6.83 -11.12 -9.26
N ILE A 54 -6.45 -10.28 -8.29
CA ILE A 54 -7.41 -9.55 -7.45
C ILE A 54 -8.21 -8.56 -8.31
N LEU A 55 -7.52 -7.81 -9.18
CA LEU A 55 -8.14 -6.88 -10.13
C LEU A 55 -9.07 -7.58 -11.13
N ASP A 56 -8.69 -8.74 -11.66
CA ASP A 56 -9.50 -9.52 -12.59
C ASP A 56 -10.68 -10.20 -11.87
N SER A 57 -10.52 -10.67 -10.64
CA SER A 57 -11.63 -11.24 -9.87
C SER A 57 -12.72 -10.21 -9.54
N ASN A 58 -12.35 -8.93 -9.44
CA ASN A 58 -13.31 -7.83 -9.28
C ASN A 58 -14.25 -7.70 -10.49
N ASN A 59 -13.86 -8.19 -11.67
CA ASN A 59 -14.75 -8.22 -12.86
C ASN A 59 -15.72 -9.42 -12.84
N GLU A 60 -15.37 -10.53 -12.20
CA GLU A 60 -16.23 -11.73 -12.16
C GLU A 60 -17.28 -11.68 -11.05
N ASN A 61 -16.99 -11.02 -9.91
CA ASN A 61 -17.89 -10.89 -8.78
C ASN A 61 -18.05 -9.43 -8.34
N LYS A 62 -18.93 -8.68 -9.02
CA LYS A 62 -19.27 -7.28 -8.65
C LYS A 62 -19.63 -7.13 -7.17
N ASP A 63 -20.25 -8.14 -6.57
CA ASP A 63 -20.71 -8.11 -5.17
C ASP A 63 -19.56 -7.98 -4.15
N TRP A 64 -18.35 -8.42 -4.49
CA TRP A 64 -17.19 -8.39 -3.58
C TRP A 64 -16.20 -7.27 -3.90
N GLY A 65 -16.45 -6.48 -4.94
CA GLY A 65 -15.55 -5.40 -5.37
C GLY A 65 -15.20 -4.43 -4.24
N CYS A 66 -16.22 -3.95 -3.52
CA CYS A 66 -16.02 -3.03 -2.40
C CYS A 66 -15.23 -3.63 -1.24
N PHE A 67 -15.42 -4.92 -0.95
CA PHE A 67 -14.65 -5.61 0.08
C PHE A 67 -13.17 -5.75 -0.33
N ASN A 68 -12.92 -6.13 -1.59
CA ASN A 68 -11.57 -6.29 -2.11
C ASN A 68 -10.81 -4.97 -2.18
N SER A 69 -11.43 -3.90 -2.69
CA SER A 69 -10.82 -2.56 -2.72
C SER A 69 -10.53 -2.05 -1.30
N ALA A 70 -11.43 -2.28 -0.33
CA ALA A 70 -11.20 -1.92 1.07
C ALA A 70 -10.04 -2.69 1.70
N LYS A 71 -9.99 -4.00 1.43
CA LYS A 71 -8.90 -4.88 1.88
C LYS A 71 -7.57 -4.39 1.33
N GLN A 72 -7.49 -4.14 0.02
CA GLN A 72 -6.26 -3.70 -0.63
C GLN A 72 -5.80 -2.32 -0.15
N TYR A 73 -6.73 -1.37 -0.01
CA TYR A 73 -6.44 -0.06 0.58
C TYR A 73 -5.85 -0.19 1.99
N ARG A 74 -6.34 -1.14 2.81
CA ARG A 74 -5.81 -1.36 4.16
C ARG A 74 -4.40 -1.95 4.16
N TYR A 75 -4.06 -2.80 3.19
CA TYR A 75 -2.71 -3.36 3.08
C TYR A 75 -1.70 -2.36 2.53
N GLU A 76 -2.11 -1.55 1.57
CA GLU A 76 -1.19 -0.72 0.78
C GLU A 76 -1.16 0.74 1.24
N CYS A 77 -2.26 1.26 1.82
CA CYS A 77 -2.44 2.70 2.03
C CYS A 77 -2.74 3.11 3.48
N ALA A 78 -3.27 2.23 4.33
CA ALA A 78 -3.76 2.63 5.67
C ALA A 78 -2.69 3.06 6.68
N TYR A 79 -1.42 2.78 6.43
CA TYR A 79 -0.30 3.15 7.30
C TYR A 79 0.57 4.27 6.71
N LEU A 80 0.20 4.77 5.53
CA LEU A 80 0.93 5.84 4.85
C LEU A 80 0.45 7.21 5.33
N SER A 81 1.37 8.17 5.36
CA SER A 81 1.01 9.57 5.60
C SER A 81 0.24 10.15 4.40
N GLU A 82 -0.49 11.26 4.58
CA GLU A 82 -1.27 11.88 3.49
C GLU A 82 -0.38 12.24 2.28
N GLU A 83 0.86 12.67 2.51
CA GLU A 83 1.84 12.97 1.45
C GLU A 83 2.29 11.71 0.68
N GLU A 84 2.42 10.57 1.37
CA GLU A 84 2.81 9.29 0.77
C GLU A 84 1.67 8.66 -0.04
N VAL A 85 0.42 8.87 0.40
CA VAL A 85 -0.79 8.44 -0.30
C VAL A 85 -0.96 9.17 -1.63
N GLU A 86 -0.61 10.46 -1.69
CA GLU A 86 -0.72 11.29 -2.89
C GLU A 86 0.29 10.87 -3.98
N HIS A 87 1.47 10.38 -3.59
CA HIS A 87 2.48 9.90 -4.51
C HIS A 87 2.20 8.52 -5.10
N LEU A 88 1.35 7.71 -4.45
CA LEU A 88 0.98 6.38 -4.93
C LEU A 88 -0.37 6.45 -5.64
N GLY A 89 -0.36 6.57 -6.97
CA GLY A 89 -1.58 6.62 -7.79
C GLY A 89 -2.54 5.43 -7.60
N ILE A 90 -2.04 4.30 -7.06
CA ILE A 90 -2.85 3.16 -6.66
C ILE A 90 -3.76 3.51 -5.47
N CYS A 91 -3.25 4.25 -4.48
CA CYS A 91 -4.02 4.66 -3.31
C CYS A 91 -5.11 5.68 -3.65
N GLN A 92 -4.83 6.64 -4.55
CA GLN A 92 -5.87 7.55 -5.06
C GLN A 92 -6.98 6.79 -5.80
N LYS A 93 -6.61 5.83 -6.65
CA LYS A 93 -7.58 5.00 -7.37
C LYS A 93 -8.46 4.18 -6.41
N LEU A 94 -7.85 3.51 -5.44
CA LEU A 94 -8.56 2.75 -4.41
C LEU A 94 -9.45 3.66 -3.55
N HIS A 95 -9.01 4.87 -3.23
CA HIS A 95 -9.80 5.83 -2.48
C HIS A 95 -11.08 6.23 -3.24
N LEU A 96 -10.95 6.49 -4.55
CA LEU A 96 -12.08 6.82 -5.41
C LEU A 96 -13.06 5.65 -5.58
N GLU A 97 -12.55 4.41 -5.70
CA GLU A 97 -13.38 3.20 -5.69
C GLU A 97 -14.16 3.05 -4.37
N LEU A 98 -13.50 3.30 -3.23
CA LEU A 98 -14.15 3.27 -1.91
C LEU A 98 -15.22 4.34 -1.74
N GLU A 99 -15.00 5.55 -2.27
CA GLU A 99 -16.03 6.58 -2.29
C GLU A 99 -17.25 6.16 -3.11
N ASN A 100 -17.04 5.52 -4.26
CA ASN A 100 -18.12 5.01 -5.08
C ASN A 100 -18.89 3.90 -4.36
N CYS A 101 -18.19 2.96 -3.72
CA CYS A 101 -18.78 1.94 -2.86
C CYS A 101 -19.62 2.55 -1.73
N ARG A 102 -19.13 3.63 -1.10
CA ARG A 102 -19.88 4.37 -0.08
C ARG A 102 -21.16 5.00 -0.66
N LYS A 103 -21.06 5.66 -1.82
CA LYS A 103 -22.22 6.28 -2.49
C LYS A 103 -23.27 5.23 -2.89
N ASP A 104 -22.83 4.08 -3.39
CA ASP A 104 -23.73 2.99 -3.75
C ASP A 104 -24.41 2.40 -2.51
N LEU A 105 -23.69 2.23 -1.41
CA LEU A 105 -24.26 1.81 -0.13
C LEU A 105 -25.35 2.79 0.36
N TYR A 106 -25.11 4.10 0.24
CA TYR A 106 -26.10 5.11 0.63
C TYR A 106 -27.39 5.09 -0.20
N LYS A 107 -27.41 4.47 -1.39
CA LYS A 107 -28.67 4.26 -2.13
C LYS A 107 -29.58 3.25 -1.43
N TYR A 108 -29.00 2.31 -0.67
CA TYR A 108 -29.73 1.26 0.03
C TYR A 108 -30.00 1.61 1.50
N ILE A 109 -29.13 2.42 2.11
CA ILE A 109 -29.34 2.94 3.46
C ILE A 109 -30.37 4.07 3.36
N LYS A 110 -31.59 3.84 3.86
CA LYS A 110 -32.55 4.93 4.08
C LYS A 110 -31.91 5.95 5.02
N GLU A 111 -32.06 7.24 4.72
CA GLU A 111 -31.42 8.36 5.45
C GLU A 111 -31.64 8.33 6.98
N ASP A 112 -32.68 7.62 7.42
CA ASP A 112 -33.21 7.65 8.77
C ASP A 112 -32.90 6.39 9.59
N THR A 113 -31.67 5.88 9.55
CA THR A 113 -31.27 4.90 10.57
C THR A 113 -31.09 5.63 11.92
N PRO A 114 -31.66 5.13 13.03
CA PRO A 114 -31.50 5.76 14.35
C PRO A 114 -30.03 5.99 14.75
N ALA A 115 -29.11 5.20 14.20
CA ALA A 115 -27.67 5.32 14.40
C ALA A 115 -27.00 6.48 13.64
N MET A 116 -27.65 7.01 12.60
CA MET A 116 -27.16 8.14 11.80
C MET A 116 -27.77 9.48 12.23
N LYS A 117 -28.82 9.46 13.07
CA LYS A 117 -29.43 10.68 13.59
C LYS A 117 -28.50 11.36 14.59
N ASN A 118 -28.54 12.68 14.60
CA ASN A 118 -27.88 13.46 15.65
C ASN A 118 -28.35 12.97 17.02
N ILE A 119 -27.39 12.60 17.88
CA ILE A 119 -27.70 12.17 19.24
C ILE A 119 -28.43 13.33 19.93
N PRO A 120 -29.69 13.16 20.37
CA PRO A 120 -30.43 14.20 21.05
C PRO A 120 -29.75 14.52 22.39
N SER A 121 -29.94 15.74 22.91
CA SER A 121 -29.44 16.04 24.25
C SER A 121 -30.18 15.16 25.26
N ILE A 122 -29.42 14.50 26.14
CA ILE A 122 -30.00 13.62 27.15
C ILE A 122 -30.54 14.51 28.27
N VAL A 123 -31.82 14.87 28.19
CA VAL A 123 -32.48 15.78 29.14
C VAL A 123 -32.64 15.14 30.53
N ASN A 124 -32.74 13.81 30.59
CA ASN A 124 -32.95 13.03 31.82
C ASN A 124 -31.67 12.31 32.28
N LYS A 125 -30.53 12.99 32.18
CA LYS A 125 -29.25 12.43 32.64
C LYS A 125 -29.13 12.55 34.16
N PRO A 126 -28.91 11.45 34.91
CA PRO A 126 -28.65 11.53 36.34
C PRO A 126 -27.35 12.29 36.63
N ALA A 127 -27.35 13.15 37.64
CA ALA A 127 -26.20 14.02 37.97
C ALA A 127 -24.89 13.24 38.28
N TRP A 128 -25.00 11.98 38.67
CA TRP A 128 -23.87 11.10 38.98
C TRP A 128 -23.26 10.41 37.75
N VAL A 129 -23.92 10.44 36.59
CA VAL A 129 -23.40 9.87 35.34
C VAL A 129 -22.51 10.90 34.66
N ARG A 130 -21.24 10.59 34.42
CA ARG A 130 -20.34 11.44 33.61
C ARG A 130 -20.40 11.01 32.16
N ASP A 131 -20.32 11.96 31.23
CA ASP A 131 -20.23 11.61 29.82
C ASP A 131 -18.87 10.99 29.53
N PRO A 132 -18.81 9.93 28.71
CA PRO A 132 -17.54 9.37 28.29
C PRO A 132 -16.79 10.38 27.40
N VAL A 133 -15.46 10.33 27.44
CA VAL A 133 -14.57 11.30 26.75
C VAL A 133 -14.90 11.42 25.27
N TRP A 134 -15.25 10.32 24.59
CA TRP A 134 -15.61 10.32 23.19
C TRP A 134 -16.87 11.16 22.87
N PHE A 135 -17.83 11.24 23.81
CA PHE A 135 -19.06 12.00 23.63
C PHE A 135 -18.85 13.51 23.84
N GLN A 136 -17.97 13.88 24.77
CA GLN A 136 -17.56 15.27 24.99
C GLN A 136 -16.88 15.86 23.74
N ASN A 137 -16.03 15.07 23.08
CA ASN A 137 -15.36 15.46 21.84
C ASN A 137 -16.33 15.71 20.68
N ILE A 138 -17.46 15.00 20.66
CA ILE A 138 -18.51 15.18 19.64
C ILE A 138 -19.33 16.45 19.90
N GLN A 139 -19.61 16.76 21.17
CA GLN A 139 -20.33 17.98 21.54
C GLN A 139 -19.50 19.25 21.33
N GLY A 140 -18.19 19.22 21.65
CA GLY A 140 -17.30 20.37 21.48
C GLY A 140 -17.16 20.85 20.03
N LYS A 141 -17.27 19.95 19.04
CA LYS A 141 -17.22 20.27 17.61
C LYS A 141 -18.51 20.89 17.05
N ARG A 142 -19.59 20.97 17.83
CA ARG A 142 -20.91 21.47 17.39
C ARG A 142 -21.12 22.95 17.75
N GLY A 143 -20.14 23.58 18.40
CA GLY A 143 -20.17 24.98 18.86
C GLY A 143 -19.21 25.93 18.14
N GLU A 144 -18.53 25.47 17.08
CA GLU A 144 -17.87 26.31 16.06
C GLU A 144 -18.76 26.37 14.81
#